data_AF-A0A954BHN5-F1
#
_entry.id   AF-A0A954BHN5-F1
#
_cell.length_a   1.000
_cell.length_b   1.000
_cell.length_c   1.000
_cell.angle_alpha   90.00
_cell.angle_beta   90.00
_cell.angle_gamma   90.00
#
_symmetry.space_group_name_H-M   'P 1'
#
loop_
_entity.id
_entity.type
_entity.pdbx_description
1 polymer ?
#
loop_
_entity_poly.entity_id
_entity_poly.type
_entity_poly.pdbx_seq_one_letter_code
_entity_poly.pdbx_strand_id
1 'polypeptide(L)'
;AGYGLKAFLIAQSLNQIEKAYGPSNAILDNCHVRVAFATNDERTAKRISDALGTKTEQRAMKNYAGHRLAPWLSHKMVSRQETARQLLTPGEVMQLPADQELVLVAGSPPVRAMKLRYYEDQNFTERLKDAPGFAACIPGAREDDWGRQVRSIHEGLMQASELEPDGEGLGPQKARDAARDRAQVSAPARAGRSQTKSRGAPQPSLFDALVQADSLEQATGIDLTGNGQ
;
A
#
# COMPACT_ATOMS: atom_id res chain seq x y z
N ALA A 1 4.02 -15.92 -4.92
CA ALA A 1 4.38 -16.22 -3.52
C ALA A 1 3.29 -15.62 -2.63
N GLY A 2 2.58 -16.40 -1.80
CA GLY A 2 1.54 -15.79 -0.98
C GLY A 2 0.97 -16.72 0.08
N TYR A 3 1.19 -16.35 1.34
CA TYR A 3 0.53 -16.95 2.51
C TYR A 3 -0.93 -16.48 2.69
N GLY A 4 -1.61 -16.04 1.62
CA GLY A 4 -2.99 -15.53 1.67
C GLY A 4 -3.19 -14.24 2.49
N LEU A 5 -2.12 -13.55 2.87
CA LEU A 5 -2.18 -12.36 3.73
C LEU A 5 -2.71 -11.14 2.96
N LYS A 6 -3.68 -10.45 3.59
CA LYS A 6 -4.16 -9.13 3.17
C LYS A 6 -3.87 -8.14 4.29
N ALA A 7 -3.11 -7.10 3.99
CA ALA A 7 -2.78 -6.04 4.95
C ALA A 7 -3.45 -4.74 4.55
N PHE A 8 -3.96 -4.01 5.55
CA PHE A 8 -4.47 -2.66 5.39
C PHE A 8 -3.58 -1.70 6.18
N LEU A 9 -3.06 -0.69 5.50
CA LEU A 9 -2.18 0.32 6.08
C LEU A 9 -2.91 1.66 6.12
N ILE A 10 -2.92 2.29 7.29
CA ILE A 10 -3.54 3.60 7.49
C ILE A 10 -2.44 4.55 7.95
N ALA A 11 -2.26 5.66 7.23
CA ALA A 11 -1.30 6.69 7.57
C ALA A 11 -1.95 8.07 7.38
N GLN A 12 -1.58 9.02 8.24
CA GLN A 12 -2.06 10.40 8.14
C GLN A 12 -1.35 11.18 7.02
N SER A 13 -0.09 10.84 6.75
CA SER A 13 0.73 11.48 5.72
C SER A 13 1.73 10.49 5.16
N LEU A 14 1.94 10.54 3.84
CA LEU A 14 2.98 9.75 3.19
C LEU A 14 4.37 10.12 3.71
N ASN A 15 4.57 11.37 4.16
CA ASN A 15 5.84 11.83 4.72
C ASN A 15 6.25 11.05 5.99
N GLN A 16 5.29 10.58 6.80
CA GLN A 16 5.60 9.75 7.98
C GLN A 16 6.17 8.38 7.56
N ILE A 17 5.62 7.80 6.49
CA ILE A 17 6.12 6.56 5.90
C ILE A 17 7.53 6.78 5.36
N GLU A 18 7.77 7.88 4.63
CA GLU A 18 9.11 8.20 4.12
C GLU A 18 10.13 8.44 5.22
N LYS A 19 9.73 9.08 6.32
CA LYS A 19 10.62 9.29 7.47
C LYS A 19 11.03 7.98 8.14
N ALA A 20 10.11 7.01 8.20
CA ALA A 20 10.36 5.71 8.83
C ALA A 20 11.13 4.74 7.92
N TYR A 21 10.83 4.73 6.61
CA TYR A 21 11.32 3.72 5.65
C TYR A 21 12.25 4.28 4.58
N GLY A 22 12.48 5.59 4.57
CA GLY A 22 13.22 6.29 3.52
C GLY A 22 12.36 6.66 2.30
N PRO A 23 12.92 7.50 1.40
CA PRO A 23 12.24 7.97 0.21
C PRO A 23 12.00 6.85 -0.82
N SER A 24 12.89 5.87 -0.89
CA SER A 24 12.78 4.71 -1.77
C SER A 24 12.20 3.52 -1.01
N ASN A 25 10.90 3.58 -0.69
CA ASN A 25 10.19 2.51 0.00
C ASN A 25 9.34 1.68 -0.98
N ALA A 26 9.39 0.35 -0.84
CA ALA A 26 8.58 -0.56 -1.66
C ALA A 26 7.14 -0.73 -1.14
N ILE A 27 6.79 -0.11 -0.01
CA ILE A 27 5.47 -0.30 0.63
C ILE A 27 4.38 0.26 -0.27
N LEU A 28 4.55 1.51 -0.72
CA LEU A 28 3.56 2.15 -1.58
C LEU A 28 3.46 1.47 -2.95
N ASP A 29 4.57 0.95 -3.47
CA ASP A 29 4.62 0.23 -4.76
C ASP A 29 3.90 -1.11 -4.71
N ASN A 30 3.95 -1.81 -3.58
CA ASN A 30 3.29 -3.11 -3.38
C ASN A 30 1.79 -2.99 -3.05
N CYS A 31 1.29 -1.80 -2.69
CA CYS A 31 -0.14 -1.59 -2.45
C CYS A 31 -0.92 -1.57 -3.76
N HIS A 32 -1.69 -2.63 -4.01
CA HIS A 32 -2.55 -2.76 -5.20
C HIS A 32 -3.72 -1.75 -5.20
N VAL A 33 -4.27 -1.48 -4.00
CA VAL A 33 -5.33 -0.50 -3.77
C VAL A 33 -4.78 0.62 -2.91
N ARG A 34 -5.00 1.86 -3.34
CA ARG A 34 -4.64 3.07 -2.60
C ARG A 34 -5.87 3.95 -2.47
N VAL A 35 -6.19 4.33 -1.25
CA VAL A 35 -7.29 5.26 -0.95
C VAL A 35 -6.68 6.55 -0.40
N ALA A 36 -7.03 7.67 -1.00
CA ALA A 36 -6.55 8.99 -0.60
C ALA A 36 -7.74 9.89 -0.23
N PHE A 37 -7.57 10.62 0.87
CA PHE A 37 -8.48 11.69 1.30
C PHE A 37 -7.85 13.06 1.02
N ALA A 38 -8.59 14.13 1.35
CA ALA A 38 -8.03 15.47 1.39
C ALA A 38 -6.74 15.48 2.24
N THR A 39 -5.65 15.99 1.66
CA THR A 39 -4.35 16.11 2.31
C THR A 39 -4.02 17.58 2.56
N ASN A 40 -3.37 17.85 3.69
CA ASN A 40 -2.87 19.19 4.01
C ASN A 40 -1.42 19.41 3.53
N ASP A 41 -0.72 18.34 3.13
CA ASP A 41 0.66 18.41 2.62
C ASP A 41 0.68 18.50 1.09
N GLU A 42 1.27 19.57 0.56
CA GLU A 42 1.41 19.82 -0.88
C GLU A 42 2.21 18.72 -1.58
N ARG A 43 3.26 18.21 -0.93
CA ARG A 43 4.09 17.14 -1.52
C ARG A 43 3.28 15.86 -1.71
N THR A 44 2.47 15.51 -0.72
CA THR A 44 1.52 14.39 -0.81
C THR A 44 0.45 14.66 -1.87
N ALA A 45 -0.11 15.87 -1.93
CA ALA A 45 -1.10 16.24 -2.93
C ALA A 45 -0.58 16.11 -4.36
N LYS A 46 0.66 16.55 -4.59
CA LYS A 46 1.35 16.42 -5.88
C LYS A 46 1.50 14.96 -6.29
N ARG A 47 1.93 14.08 -5.37
CA ARG A 47 2.03 12.64 -5.66
C ARG A 47 0.70 12.00 -6.01
N ILE A 48 -0.37 12.39 -5.31
CA ILE A 48 -1.72 11.91 -5.62
C ILE A 48 -2.14 12.41 -7.01
N SER A 49 -1.95 13.69 -7.31
CA SER A 49 -2.23 14.29 -8.62
C SER A 49 -1.47 13.60 -9.75
N ASP A 50 -0.17 13.35 -9.56
CA ASP A 50 0.68 12.66 -10.53
C ASP A 50 0.21 11.20 -10.72
N ALA A 51 -0.21 10.52 -9.65
CA ALA A 51 -0.75 9.16 -9.71
C ALA A 51 -2.12 9.06 -10.41
N LEU A 52 -2.95 10.10 -10.33
CA LEU A 52 -4.21 10.20 -11.08
C LEU A 52 -4.00 10.45 -12.58
N GLY A 53 -2.87 11.08 -12.93
CA GLY A 53 -2.50 11.36 -14.31
C GLY A 53 -3.20 12.58 -14.91
N THR A 54 -3.21 12.64 -16.24
CA THR A 54 -3.73 13.77 -17.02
C THR A 54 -4.91 13.36 -17.87
N LYS A 55 -5.84 14.30 -18.09
CA LYS A 55 -6.95 14.20 -19.04
C LYS A 55 -6.77 15.19 -20.17
N THR A 56 -7.34 14.86 -21.32
CA THR A 56 -7.41 15.77 -22.46
C THR A 56 -8.62 16.70 -22.31
N GLU A 57 -8.40 18.00 -22.32
CA GLU A 57 -9.44 19.03 -22.32
C GLU A 57 -9.49 19.70 -23.70
N GLN A 58 -10.67 19.73 -24.34
CA GLN A 58 -10.86 20.49 -25.57
C GLN A 58 -11.15 21.95 -25.24
N ARG A 59 -10.23 22.85 -25.58
CA ARG A 59 -10.40 24.30 -25.45
C ARG A 59 -10.80 24.89 -26.79
N ALA A 60 -11.99 25.48 -26.85
CA ALA A 60 -12.42 26.25 -28.02
C ALA A 60 -12.02 27.72 -27.84
N MET A 61 -11.09 28.19 -28.67
CA MET A 61 -10.70 29.60 -28.73
C MET A 61 -11.53 30.28 -29.82
N LYS A 62 -12.34 31.26 -29.43
CA LYS A 62 -13.13 32.08 -30.35
C LYS A 62 -12.38 33.39 -30.58
N ASN A 63 -11.78 33.53 -31.74
CA ASN A 63 -11.15 34.77 -32.17
C ASN A 63 -12.18 35.57 -32.98
N TYR A 64 -12.52 36.76 -32.47
CA TYR A 64 -13.37 37.71 -33.19
C TYR A 64 -12.47 38.61 -34.01
N ALA A 65 -12.54 38.48 -35.35
CA ALA A 65 -11.83 39.35 -36.26
C ALA A 65 -12.84 40.27 -36.96
N GLY A 66 -12.73 41.58 -36.72
CA GLY A 66 -13.58 42.58 -37.34
C GLY A 66 -13.17 43.99 -36.92
N HIS A 67 -13.32 44.95 -37.85
CA HIS A 67 -13.11 46.36 -37.56
C HIS A 67 -14.25 46.87 -36.66
N ARG A 68 -13.93 47.51 -35.53
CA ARG A 68 -14.89 47.93 -34.49
C ARG A 68 -15.94 48.96 -34.96
N LEU A 69 -15.81 49.46 -36.20
CA LEU A 69 -16.67 50.47 -36.85
C LEU A 69 -17.31 49.99 -38.18
N ALA A 70 -17.19 48.71 -38.56
CA ALA A 70 -17.81 48.22 -39.80
C ALA A 70 -19.31 47.88 -39.60
N PRO A 71 -20.22 48.23 -40.55
CA PRO A 71 -21.66 47.99 -40.41
C PRO A 71 -22.07 46.51 -40.38
N TRP A 72 -21.20 45.61 -40.82
CA TRP A 72 -21.38 44.16 -40.71
C TRP A 72 -20.08 43.51 -40.18
N LEU A 73 -20.18 42.77 -39.08
CA LEU A 73 -19.05 42.08 -38.44
C LEU A 73 -18.82 40.75 -39.18
N SER A 74 -17.81 40.67 -40.05
CA SER A 74 -17.79 39.64 -41.10
C SER A 74 -17.21 38.26 -40.75
N HIS A 75 -16.34 38.05 -39.74
CA HIS A 75 -15.78 36.69 -39.55
C HIS A 75 -15.53 36.29 -38.09
N LYS A 76 -16.21 35.22 -37.64
CA LYS A 76 -15.98 34.55 -36.36
C LYS A 76 -15.14 33.30 -36.58
N MET A 77 -13.86 33.34 -36.19
CA MET A 77 -12.98 32.18 -36.24
C MET A 77 -13.13 31.41 -34.93
N VAL A 78 -13.55 30.14 -35.00
CA VAL A 78 -13.57 29.25 -33.84
C VAL A 78 -12.52 28.17 -34.06
N SER A 79 -11.39 28.27 -33.36
CA SER A 79 -10.37 27.23 -33.34
C SER A 79 -10.60 26.31 -32.14
N ARG A 80 -10.47 24.99 -32.32
CA ARG A 80 -10.52 24.01 -31.23
C ARG A 80 -9.13 23.44 -31.04
N GLN A 81 -8.61 23.52 -29.83
CA GLN A 81 -7.30 22.99 -29.47
C GLN A 81 -7.47 21.99 -28.33
N GLU A 82 -6.84 20.84 -28.46
CA GLU A 82 -6.77 19.85 -27.38
C GLU A 82 -5.57 20.20 -26.50
N THR A 83 -5.76 20.30 -25.18
CA THR A 83 -4.70 20.61 -24.22
C THR A 83 -4.75 19.59 -23.08
N ALA A 84 -3.60 19.04 -22.72
CA ALA A 84 -3.48 18.15 -21.57
C ALA A 84 -3.62 18.95 -20.27
N ARG A 85 -4.47 18.49 -19.36
CA ARG A 85 -4.66 19.03 -18.01
C ARG A 85 -4.60 17.89 -17.00
N GLN A 86 -4.04 18.11 -15.82
CA GLN A 86 -4.13 17.12 -14.74
C GLN A 86 -5.60 16.75 -14.45
N LEU A 87 -5.86 15.47 -14.17
CA LEU A 87 -7.22 15.00 -13.89
C LEU A 87 -7.82 15.74 -12.68
N LEU A 88 -7.00 15.84 -11.63
CA LEU A 88 -7.15 16.72 -10.48
C LEU A 88 -5.80 17.38 -10.22
N THR A 89 -5.78 18.69 -10.08
CA THR A 89 -4.60 19.46 -9.68
C THR A 89 -4.28 19.23 -8.20
N PRO A 90 -3.04 19.44 -7.74
CA PRO A 90 -2.70 19.33 -6.33
C PRO A 90 -3.60 20.18 -5.43
N GLY A 91 -3.93 21.41 -5.86
CA GLY A 91 -4.86 22.28 -5.14
C GLY A 91 -6.28 21.71 -5.03
N GLU A 92 -6.81 21.14 -6.11
CA GLU A 92 -8.12 20.45 -6.11
C GLU A 92 -8.11 19.19 -5.22
N VAL A 93 -6.97 18.48 -5.11
CA VAL A 93 -6.81 17.34 -4.19
C VAL A 93 -6.83 17.79 -2.73
N MET A 94 -6.16 18.91 -2.40
CA MET A 94 -6.16 19.47 -1.05
C MET A 94 -7.55 20.00 -0.64
N GLN A 95 -8.32 20.51 -1.60
CA GLN A 95 -9.68 21.00 -1.41
C GLN A 95 -10.76 19.91 -1.61
N LEU A 96 -10.37 18.63 -1.61
CA LEU A 96 -11.32 17.54 -1.76
C LEU A 96 -12.34 17.59 -0.61
N PRO A 97 -13.65 17.51 -0.90
CA PRO A 97 -14.68 17.47 0.14
C PRO A 97 -14.47 16.35 1.16
N ALA A 98 -14.79 16.60 2.43
CA ALA A 98 -14.56 15.64 3.53
C ALA A 98 -15.43 14.37 3.45
N ASP A 99 -16.49 14.41 2.66
CA ASP A 99 -17.40 13.31 2.34
C ASP A 99 -16.94 12.49 1.12
N GLN A 100 -15.79 12.81 0.54
CA GLN A 100 -15.30 12.16 -0.66
C GLN A 100 -13.89 11.60 -0.50
N GLU A 101 -13.58 10.62 -1.34
CA GLU A 101 -12.29 9.95 -1.38
C GLU A 101 -11.90 9.59 -2.83
N LEU A 102 -10.61 9.37 -3.02
CA LEU A 102 -10.03 8.92 -4.29
C LEU A 102 -9.54 7.50 -4.13
N VAL A 103 -10.09 6.58 -4.92
CA VAL A 103 -9.73 5.16 -4.93
C VAL A 103 -8.93 4.88 -6.19
N LEU A 104 -7.68 4.49 -6.01
CA LEU A 104 -6.77 4.07 -7.08
C LEU A 104 -6.57 2.55 -6.97
N VAL A 105 -7.02 1.83 -7.99
CA VAL A 105 -6.83 0.38 -8.12
C VAL A 105 -5.91 0.14 -9.30
N ALA A 106 -4.82 -0.60 -9.11
CA ALA A 106 -3.87 -0.83 -10.20
C ALA A 106 -4.55 -1.56 -11.38
N GLY A 107 -4.39 -1.03 -12.58
CA GLY A 107 -5.03 -1.55 -13.80
C GLY A 107 -6.47 -1.07 -14.03
N SER A 108 -7.02 -0.21 -13.15
CA SER A 108 -8.33 0.41 -13.32
C SER A 108 -8.24 1.93 -13.35
N PRO A 109 -9.19 2.62 -14.01
CA PRO A 109 -9.31 4.07 -13.90
C PRO A 109 -9.51 4.51 -12.44
N PRO A 110 -8.96 5.67 -12.03
CA PRO A 110 -9.19 6.20 -10.69
C PRO A 110 -10.67 6.54 -10.49
N VAL A 111 -11.18 6.23 -9.30
CA VAL A 111 -12.58 6.44 -8.93
C VAL A 111 -12.67 7.51 -7.85
N ARG A 112 -13.53 8.51 -8.07
CA ARG A 112 -13.93 9.45 -7.02
C ARG A 112 -15.17 8.87 -6.34
N ALA A 113 -15.02 8.45 -5.09
CA ALA A 113 -16.06 7.78 -4.32
C ALA A 113 -16.56 8.68 -3.18
N MET A 114 -17.75 8.36 -2.67
CA MET A 114 -18.24 8.93 -1.42
C MET A 114 -17.65 8.13 -0.25
N LYS A 115 -17.19 8.85 0.77
CA LYS A 115 -16.61 8.27 1.97
C LYS A 115 -17.67 7.47 2.71
N LEU A 116 -17.34 6.22 2.99
CA LEU A 116 -18.20 5.34 3.75
C LEU A 116 -18.21 5.75 5.24
N ARG A 117 -19.38 6.11 5.77
CA ARG A 117 -19.59 6.42 7.18
C ARG A 117 -20.45 5.33 7.81
N TYR A 118 -19.83 4.54 8.69
CA TYR A 118 -20.48 3.36 9.28
C TYR A 118 -21.79 3.68 10.01
N TYR A 119 -21.94 4.90 10.55
CA TYR A 119 -23.11 5.33 11.29
C TYR A 119 -24.25 5.88 10.42
N GLU A 120 -24.02 6.09 9.11
CA GLU A 120 -25.05 6.53 8.16
C GLU A 120 -25.69 5.35 7.40
N ASP A 121 -25.06 4.17 7.43
CA ASP A 121 -25.50 2.98 6.69
C ASP A 121 -25.91 1.86 7.66
N GLN A 122 -27.15 1.40 7.50
CA GLN A 122 -27.77 0.37 8.33
C GLN A 122 -26.99 -0.96 8.29
N ASN A 123 -26.40 -1.30 7.14
CA ASN A 123 -25.61 -2.53 6.98
C ASN A 123 -24.41 -2.61 7.94
N PHE A 124 -23.86 -1.45 8.33
CA PHE A 124 -22.73 -1.37 9.26
C PHE A 124 -23.19 -1.15 10.70
N THR A 125 -24.27 -0.40 10.89
CA THR A 125 -24.84 -0.14 12.22
C THR A 125 -25.30 -1.43 12.89
N GLU A 126 -25.89 -2.37 12.14
CA GLU A 126 -26.28 -3.70 12.67
C GLU A 126 -25.09 -4.58 13.07
N ARG A 127 -23.90 -4.28 12.56
CA ARG A 127 -22.65 -5.02 12.86
C ARG A 127 -21.81 -4.33 13.94
N LEU A 128 -22.27 -3.19 14.45
CA LEU A 128 -21.58 -2.44 15.49
C LEU A 128 -21.56 -3.26 16.78
N LYS A 129 -20.36 -3.56 17.28
CA LYS A 129 -20.18 -4.21 18.58
C LYS A 129 -19.80 -3.15 19.60
N ASP A 130 -20.16 -3.42 20.86
CA ASP A 130 -19.71 -2.57 21.97
C ASP A 130 -18.19 -2.46 21.98
N ALA A 131 -17.71 -1.26 22.29
CA ALA A 131 -16.28 -1.03 22.43
C ALA A 131 -15.73 -1.98 23.51
N PRO A 132 -14.62 -2.69 23.23
CA PRO A 132 -13.99 -3.53 24.24
C PRO A 132 -13.65 -2.68 25.47
N GLY A 133 -13.98 -3.17 26.66
CA GLY A 133 -13.63 -2.50 27.90
C GLY A 133 -12.12 -2.26 27.98
N PHE A 134 -11.70 -1.11 28.51
CA PHE A 134 -10.30 -0.65 28.52
C PHE A 134 -9.27 -1.73 28.93
N ALA A 135 -9.62 -2.58 29.90
CA ALA A 135 -8.78 -3.67 30.38
C ALA A 135 -8.53 -4.79 29.34
N ALA A 136 -9.44 -4.99 28.39
CA ALA A 136 -9.31 -5.98 27.32
C ALA A 136 -8.43 -5.49 26.15
N CYS A 137 -8.20 -4.17 26.03
CA CYS A 137 -7.43 -3.56 24.95
C CYS A 137 -5.91 -3.58 25.20
N ILE A 138 -5.48 -3.86 26.42
CA ILE A 138 -4.07 -4.04 26.75
C ILE A 138 -3.82 -5.55 26.70
N PRO A 139 -3.26 -6.08 25.60
CA PRO A 139 -2.83 -7.47 25.61
C PRO A 139 -1.86 -7.65 26.78
N GLY A 140 -2.07 -8.70 27.59
CA GLY A 140 -1.13 -9.04 28.65
C GLY A 140 0.28 -9.10 28.08
N ALA A 141 1.27 -8.62 28.84
CA ALA A 141 2.66 -8.61 28.43
C ALA A 141 3.02 -9.99 27.88
N ARG A 142 3.21 -10.06 26.56
CA ARG A 142 3.54 -11.32 25.90
C ARG A 142 5.00 -11.55 26.22
N GLU A 143 5.30 -12.62 26.96
CA GLU A 143 6.68 -13.06 27.07
C GLU A 143 7.15 -13.37 25.65
N ASP A 144 8.08 -12.58 25.12
CA ASP A 144 8.74 -12.91 23.88
C ASP A 144 9.93 -13.84 24.18
N ASP A 145 10.14 -14.82 23.31
CA ASP A 145 11.30 -15.71 23.41
C ASP A 145 12.63 -14.95 23.17
N TRP A 146 12.53 -13.69 22.72
CA TRP A 146 13.63 -12.81 22.36
C TRP A 146 14.13 -11.92 23.50
N GLY A 147 13.27 -11.54 24.46
CA GLY A 147 13.64 -10.66 25.56
C GLY A 147 14.67 -11.27 26.52
N ARG A 148 14.78 -12.60 26.54
CA ARG A 148 15.82 -13.34 27.28
C ARG A 148 17.08 -13.60 26.46
N GLN A 149 17.05 -13.35 25.15
CA GLN A 149 18.19 -13.45 24.25
C GLN A 149 18.76 -12.07 23.94
N VAL A 150 19.37 -11.45 24.94
CA VAL A 150 20.24 -10.29 24.69
C VAL A 150 21.49 -10.81 23.96
N ARG A 151 21.51 -10.69 22.64
CA ARG A 151 22.73 -10.90 21.85
C ARG A 151 23.68 -9.76 22.17
N SER A 152 24.94 -10.07 22.52
CA SER A 152 25.98 -9.06 22.60
C SER A 152 26.17 -8.39 21.23
N ILE A 153 26.57 -7.12 21.23
CA ILE A 153 26.91 -6.40 19.99
C ILE A 153 27.98 -7.22 19.26
N HIS A 154 27.69 -7.60 18.02
CA HIS A 154 28.62 -8.37 17.20
C HIS A 154 29.84 -7.50 16.86
N GLU A 155 31.07 -7.94 17.17
CA GLU A 155 32.32 -7.17 16.98
C GLU A 155 32.49 -6.60 15.56
N GLY A 156 31.97 -7.30 14.53
CA GLY A 156 31.99 -6.81 13.15
C GLY A 156 31.20 -5.52 12.90
N LEU A 157 30.24 -5.15 13.77
CA LEU A 157 29.54 -3.86 13.71
C LEU A 157 30.38 -2.72 14.30
N MET A 158 31.32 -3.02 15.20
CA MET A 158 32.25 -2.04 15.77
C MET A 158 33.42 -1.75 14.82
N GLN A 159 33.77 -2.70 13.94
CA GLN A 159 34.81 -2.53 12.91
C GLN A 159 34.31 -1.79 11.66
N ALA A 160 32.99 -1.71 11.45
CA ALA A 160 32.43 -1.01 10.29
C ALA A 160 32.61 0.52 10.36
N SER A 161 32.86 1.08 11.54
CA SER A 161 33.15 2.51 11.73
C SER A 161 34.62 2.88 11.53
N GLU A 162 35.54 1.92 11.39
CA GLU A 162 36.98 2.19 11.20
C GLU A 162 37.43 2.14 9.72
N LEU A 163 36.52 1.82 8.80
CA LEU A 163 36.79 1.91 7.36
C LEU A 163 36.40 3.31 6.85
N GLU A 164 37.29 4.28 7.06
CA GLU A 164 37.34 5.47 6.22
C GLU A 164 37.55 5.05 4.74
N PRO A 165 36.96 5.76 3.76
CA PRO A 165 37.00 5.36 2.37
C PRO A 165 38.34 5.73 1.75
N ASP A 166 39.36 4.92 1.98
CA ASP A 166 40.65 5.09 1.32
C ASP A 166 40.55 4.66 -0.15
N GLY A 167 40.33 5.65 -1.01
CA GLY A 167 41.04 5.85 -2.28
C GLY A 167 40.77 4.94 -3.48
N GLU A 168 40.44 3.67 -3.33
CA GLU A 168 40.18 2.76 -4.45
C GLU A 168 39.03 1.81 -4.14
N GLY A 169 37.84 2.13 -4.68
CA GLY A 169 36.60 1.42 -4.41
C GLY A 169 36.68 -0.08 -4.72
N LEU A 170 36.67 -0.91 -3.67
CA LEU A 170 36.32 -2.32 -3.80
C LEU A 170 34.85 -2.40 -4.24
N GLY A 171 34.64 -2.72 -5.52
CA GLY A 171 33.31 -2.85 -6.10
C GLY A 171 32.42 -3.84 -5.32
N PRO A 172 31.08 -3.68 -5.40
CA PRO A 172 30.09 -4.41 -4.60
C PRO A 172 30.17 -5.95 -4.71
N GLN A 173 30.80 -6.47 -5.77
CA GLN A 173 31.08 -7.89 -5.94
C GLN A 173 32.12 -8.42 -4.94
N LYS A 174 33.26 -7.73 -4.79
CA LYS A 174 34.35 -8.16 -3.90
C LYS A 174 33.96 -8.07 -2.42
N ALA A 175 33.15 -7.07 -2.05
CA ALA A 175 32.59 -6.97 -0.70
C ALA A 175 31.61 -8.12 -0.38
N ARG A 176 30.83 -8.57 -1.37
CA ARG A 176 29.95 -9.74 -1.25
C ARG A 176 30.73 -11.03 -1.13
N ASP A 177 31.79 -11.20 -1.92
CA ASP A 177 32.63 -12.41 -1.89
C ASP A 177 33.39 -12.52 -0.55
N ALA A 178 33.94 -11.42 -0.04
CA ALA A 178 34.59 -11.37 1.28
C ALA A 178 33.60 -11.68 2.43
N ALA A 179 32.36 -11.20 2.34
CA ALA A 179 31.31 -11.54 3.31
C ALA A 179 30.90 -13.02 3.23
N ARG A 180 30.93 -13.62 2.02
CA ARG A 180 30.60 -15.03 1.79
C ARG A 180 31.68 -15.97 2.33
N ASP A 181 32.95 -15.65 2.11
CA ASP A 181 34.08 -16.41 2.65
C ASP A 181 34.08 -16.36 4.19
N ARG A 182 33.79 -15.20 4.79
CA ARG A 182 33.72 -15.07 6.26
C ARG A 182 32.54 -15.83 6.89
N ALA A 183 31.44 -15.98 6.15
CA ALA A 183 30.30 -16.79 6.56
C ALA A 183 30.57 -18.31 6.46
N GLN A 184 31.46 -18.75 5.56
CA GLN A 184 31.87 -20.16 5.46
C GLN A 184 32.81 -20.58 6.60
N VAL A 185 33.70 -19.68 7.05
CA VAL A 185 34.65 -19.95 8.15
C VAL A 185 33.95 -20.04 9.52
N SER A 186 32.72 -19.50 9.64
CA SER A 186 31.97 -19.40 10.91
C SER A 186 30.72 -20.28 10.99
N ALA A 187 30.63 -21.35 10.19
CA ALA A 187 29.53 -22.31 10.32
C ALA A 187 29.60 -23.06 11.68
N PRO A 188 28.52 -23.12 12.47
CA PRO A 188 28.53 -23.85 13.74
C PRO A 188 28.57 -25.36 13.49
N ALA A 189 29.39 -26.07 14.27
CA ALA A 189 29.38 -27.53 14.30
C ALA A 189 27.98 -28.06 14.66
N ARG A 190 27.50 -29.03 13.89
CA ARG A 190 26.16 -29.61 13.98
C ARG A 190 25.95 -30.26 15.37
N ALA A 191 25.29 -29.56 16.28
CA ALA A 191 24.87 -30.10 17.57
C ALA A 191 23.73 -31.12 17.39
N GLY A 192 23.80 -32.20 18.16
CA GLY A 192 23.05 -33.45 17.97
C GLY A 192 21.53 -33.34 17.98
N ARG A 193 20.89 -34.35 17.38
CA ARG A 193 19.44 -34.56 17.30
C ARG A 193 18.79 -34.45 18.69
N SER A 194 18.06 -33.37 18.92
CA SER A 194 17.07 -33.25 19.98
C SER A 194 15.74 -33.85 19.48
N GLN A 195 15.19 -34.81 20.23
CA GLN A 195 13.97 -35.53 19.89
C GLN A 195 12.78 -34.57 19.74
N THR A 196 12.13 -34.64 18.58
CA THR A 196 10.93 -33.89 18.26
C THR A 196 9.75 -34.46 19.05
N LYS A 197 9.27 -33.75 20.08
CA LYS A 197 7.91 -33.99 20.62
C LYS A 197 6.93 -33.75 19.48
N SER A 198 6.09 -34.76 19.20
CA SER A 198 5.06 -34.73 18.16
C SER A 198 4.12 -33.54 18.38
N ARG A 199 4.25 -32.51 17.55
CA ARG A 199 3.21 -31.48 17.39
C ARG A 199 1.99 -32.17 16.77
N GLY A 200 0.84 -32.07 17.44
CA GLY A 200 -0.44 -32.52 16.92
C GLY A 200 -0.74 -31.89 15.56
N ALA A 201 -1.57 -32.58 14.77
CA ALA A 201 -1.90 -32.19 13.41
C ALA A 201 -2.41 -30.73 13.34
N PRO A 202 -1.94 -29.92 12.37
CA PRO A 202 -2.47 -28.58 12.17
C PRO A 202 -3.94 -28.67 11.77
N GLN A 203 -4.80 -27.84 12.40
CA GLN A 203 -6.21 -27.74 12.03
C GLN A 203 -6.32 -27.24 10.58
N PRO A 204 -7.24 -27.79 9.77
CA PRO A 204 -7.42 -27.37 8.39
C PRO A 204 -7.87 -25.91 8.33
N SER A 205 -7.33 -25.18 7.36
CA SER A 205 -7.69 -23.78 7.15
C SER A 205 -9.12 -23.67 6.61
N LEU A 206 -9.77 -22.53 6.82
CA LEU A 206 -11.13 -22.26 6.30
C LEU A 206 -11.23 -22.43 4.77
N PHE A 207 -10.12 -22.24 4.05
CA PHE A 207 -10.02 -22.50 2.62
C PHE A 207 -9.99 -23.99 2.29
N ASP A 208 -9.31 -24.81 3.10
CA ASP A 208 -9.32 -26.27 2.94
C ASP A 208 -10.72 -26.82 3.20
N ALA A 209 -11.45 -26.25 4.18
CA ALA A 209 -12.84 -26.61 4.45
C ALA A 209 -13.80 -26.25 3.31
N LEU A 210 -13.58 -25.10 2.65
CA LEU A 210 -14.37 -24.68 1.46
C LEU A 210 -14.09 -25.55 0.24
N VAL A 211 -12.82 -25.88 -0.02
CA VAL A 211 -12.44 -26.78 -1.12
C VAL A 211 -12.97 -28.20 -0.89
N GLN A 212 -12.97 -28.65 0.37
CA GLN A 212 -13.48 -29.96 0.74
C GLN A 212 -15.01 -30.02 0.73
N ALA A 213 -15.71 -28.92 1.02
CA ALA A 213 -17.16 -28.80 0.84
C ALA A 213 -17.55 -28.85 -0.64
N ASP A 214 -16.89 -28.07 -1.50
CA ASP A 214 -17.13 -28.05 -2.96
C ASP A 214 -16.86 -29.42 -3.62
N SER A 215 -15.85 -30.13 -3.13
CA SER A 215 -15.53 -31.50 -3.56
C SER A 215 -16.59 -32.54 -3.10
N LEU A 216 -17.25 -32.31 -1.97
CA LEU A 216 -18.31 -33.18 -1.43
C LEU A 216 -19.66 -32.92 -2.13
N GLU A 217 -19.94 -31.68 -2.54
CA GLU A 217 -21.12 -31.34 -3.34
C GLU A 217 -21.09 -32.04 -4.70
N GLN A 218 -19.91 -32.08 -5.36
CA GLN A 218 -19.74 -32.78 -6.63
C GLN A 218 -19.88 -34.30 -6.52
N ALA A 219 -19.60 -34.88 -5.34
CA ALA A 219 -19.70 -36.32 -5.11
C ALA A 219 -21.08 -36.77 -4.61
N THR A 220 -21.82 -35.91 -3.91
CA THR A 220 -23.07 -36.28 -3.22
C THR A 220 -24.32 -35.56 -3.74
N GLY A 221 -24.17 -34.48 -4.51
CA GLY A 221 -25.28 -33.72 -5.09
C GLY A 221 -26.12 -32.93 -4.08
N ILE A 222 -25.66 -32.77 -2.84
CA ILE A 222 -26.35 -32.04 -1.78
C ILE A 222 -25.60 -30.73 -1.55
N ASP A 223 -26.28 -29.59 -1.77
CA ASP A 223 -25.75 -28.23 -1.55
C ASP A 223 -25.61 -27.93 -0.05
N LEU A 224 -24.39 -27.69 0.39
CA LEU A 224 -24.00 -27.38 1.77
C LEU A 224 -23.53 -25.93 1.92
N THR A 225 -23.45 -25.16 0.82
CA THR A 225 -23.04 -23.75 0.82
C THR A 225 -24.18 -22.79 1.17
N GLY A 226 -25.42 -23.28 1.27
CA GLY A 226 -26.57 -22.49 1.71
C GLY A 226 -26.95 -21.37 0.74
N ASN A 227 -26.54 -21.47 -0.52
CA ASN A 227 -26.82 -20.50 -1.59
C ASN A 227 -27.95 -20.98 -2.52
N GLY A 228 -28.89 -21.77 -2.02
CA GLY A 228 -30.13 -22.13 -2.71
C GLY A 228 -31.29 -21.19 -2.34
N GLN A 229 -32.09 -20.82 -3.34
CA GLN A 229 -33.33 -20.03 -3.23
C GLN A 229 -34.36 -20.62 -2.27
#